data_AF-A0A368TYZ3-F1
#
_entry.id   AF-A0A368TYZ3-F1
#
_cell.length_a   1.000
_cell.length_b   1.000
_cell.length_c   1.000
_cell.angle_alpha   90.00
_cell.angle_beta   90.00
_cell.angle_gamma   90.00
#
_symmetry.space_group_name_H-M   'P 1'
#
loop_
_entity.id
_entity.type
_entity.pdbx_description
1 polymer ?
#
loop_
_entity_poly.entity_id
_entity_poly.type
_entity_poly.pdbx_seq_one_letter_code
_entity_poly.pdbx_strand_id
1 'polypeptide(L)'
;MELIALFHAHRQVHKPANSNWVMHLLLYVYNLVLEWELPGLQENPTKEIRQFQENNKRERFLTPVEAKRLFLAIETSPNTLLASMVLLLTGAGKY
;
A
#
# COMPACT_ATOMS: atom_id res chain seq x y z
N MET A 1 -0.24 -26.73 -3.53
CA MET A 1 -0.05 -26.59 -4.99
C MET A 1 -1.05 -25.60 -5.61
N GLU A 2 -2.35 -25.66 -5.31
CA GLU A 2 -3.38 -24.77 -5.92
C GLU A 2 -3.28 -23.29 -5.52
N LEU A 3 -3.06 -22.97 -4.23
CA LEU A 3 -2.94 -21.59 -3.74
C LEU A 3 -1.77 -20.83 -4.40
N ILE A 4 -0.65 -21.52 -4.63
CA ILE A 4 0.51 -20.96 -5.32
C ILE A 4 0.17 -20.66 -6.79
N ALA A 5 -0.51 -21.59 -7.47
CA ALA A 5 -0.95 -21.39 -8.85
C ALA A 5 -1.95 -20.22 -8.97
N LEU A 6 -2.93 -20.14 -8.06
CA LEU A 6 -3.87 -19.01 -7.96
C LEU A 6 -3.12 -17.69 -7.75
N PHE A 7 -2.16 -17.67 -6.84
CA PHE A 7 -1.38 -16.48 -6.52
C PHE A 7 -0.52 -16.00 -7.69
N HIS A 8 0.12 -16.94 -8.39
CA HIS A 8 0.86 -16.64 -9.62
C HIS A 8 -0.06 -16.15 -10.74
N ALA A 9 -1.24 -16.75 -10.92
CA ALA A 9 -2.22 -16.31 -11.91
C ALA A 9 -2.71 -14.88 -11.62
N HIS A 10 -3.06 -14.59 -10.37
CA HIS A 10 -3.46 -13.25 -9.94
C HIS A 10 -2.34 -12.21 -10.19
N ARG A 11 -1.07 -12.61 -9.97
CA ARG A 11 0.09 -11.75 -10.23
C ARG A 11 0.29 -11.40 -11.70
N GLN A 12 -0.16 -12.22 -12.65
CA GLN A 12 -0.04 -11.89 -14.08
C GLN A 12 -0.87 -10.66 -14.46
N VAL A 13 -2.01 -10.46 -13.80
CA VAL A 13 -2.95 -9.38 -14.10
C VAL A 13 -2.76 -8.17 -13.18
N HIS A 14 -2.23 -8.38 -11.96
CA HIS A 14 -2.14 -7.35 -10.94
C HIS A 14 -0.71 -7.01 -10.50
N LYS A 15 -0.55 -5.80 -9.94
CA LYS A 15 0.73 -5.37 -9.34
C LYS A 15 1.12 -6.29 -8.16
N PRO A 16 2.43 -6.42 -7.85
CA PRO A 16 2.92 -7.22 -6.72
C PRO A 16 2.20 -6.92 -5.41
N ALA A 17 2.05 -5.63 -5.07
CA ALA A 17 1.41 -5.19 -3.83
C ALA A 17 -0.05 -5.64 -3.70
N ASN A 18 -0.82 -5.58 -4.80
CA ASN A 18 -2.21 -6.03 -4.77
C ASN A 18 -2.30 -7.54 -4.57
N SER A 19 -1.40 -8.29 -5.21
CA SER A 19 -1.35 -9.75 -5.00
C SER A 19 -0.97 -10.05 -3.56
N ASN A 20 0.10 -9.45 -3.04
CA ASN A 20 0.53 -9.63 -1.65
C ASN A 20 -0.58 -9.30 -0.64
N TRP A 21 -1.38 -8.25 -0.90
CA TRP A 21 -2.53 -7.92 -0.07
C TRP A 21 -3.57 -9.05 -0.03
N VAL A 22 -3.94 -9.62 -1.19
CA VAL A 22 -4.84 -10.77 -1.26
C VAL A 22 -4.27 -11.97 -0.49
N MET A 23 -2.96 -12.24 -0.61
CA MET A 23 -2.31 -13.30 0.16
C MET A 23 -2.36 -13.03 1.66
N HIS A 24 -2.14 -11.79 2.07
CA HIS A 24 -2.21 -11.39 3.48
C HIS A 24 -3.63 -11.55 4.05
N LEU A 25 -4.64 -11.22 3.25
CA LEU A 25 -6.04 -11.43 3.62
C LEU A 25 -6.34 -12.93 3.81
N LEU A 26 -5.89 -13.79 2.89
CA LEU A 26 -6.06 -15.24 3.02
C LEU A 26 -5.34 -15.77 4.26
N LEU A 27 -4.09 -15.35 4.49
CA LEU A 27 -3.34 -15.68 5.69
C LEU A 27 -4.13 -15.31 6.96
N TYR A 28 -4.68 -14.10 7.00
CA TYR A 28 -5.48 -13.62 8.12
C TYR A 28 -6.75 -14.46 8.32
N VAL A 29 -7.52 -14.72 7.25
CA VAL A 29 -8.75 -15.53 7.33
C VAL A 29 -8.45 -16.94 7.82
N TYR A 30 -7.41 -17.60 7.33
CA TYR A 30 -7.03 -18.94 7.81
C TYR A 30 -6.55 -18.93 9.25
N ASN A 31 -5.84 -17.89 9.69
CA ASN A 31 -5.49 -17.74 11.11
C ASN A 31 -6.73 -17.58 11.99
N LEU A 32 -7.74 -16.84 11.54
CA LEU A 32 -8.99 -16.65 12.26
C LEU A 32 -9.76 -17.98 12.41
N VAL A 33 -9.78 -18.81 11.36
CA VAL A 33 -10.40 -20.14 11.40
C VAL A 33 -9.72 -21.04 12.43
N LEU A 34 -8.38 -20.99 12.52
CA LEU A 34 -7.61 -21.73 13.53
C LEU A 34 -7.86 -21.20 14.94
N GLU A 35 -7.88 -19.87 15.11
CA GLU A 35 -8.15 -19.20 16.39
C GLU A 35 -9.55 -19.54 16.94
N TRP A 36 -10.52 -19.69 16.05
CA TRP A 36 -11.89 -20.10 16.41
C TRP A 36 -12.09 -21.61 16.49
N GLU A 37 -11.02 -22.40 16.36
CA GLU A 37 -11.04 -23.86 16.45
C GLU A 37 -12.09 -24.53 15.54
N LEU A 38 -12.34 -23.92 14.37
CA LEU A 38 -13.33 -24.44 13.44
C LEU A 38 -12.85 -25.76 12.81
N PRO A 39 -13.72 -26.78 12.71
CA PRO A 39 -13.35 -28.05 12.14
C PRO A 39 -13.01 -27.92 10.64
N GLY A 40 -12.03 -28.69 10.18
CA GLY A 40 -11.63 -28.76 8.76
C GLY A 40 -10.29 -28.12 8.44
N LEU A 41 -9.61 -27.51 9.41
CA LEU A 41 -8.29 -26.92 9.23
C LEU A 41 -7.40 -27.19 10.45
N GLN A 42 -6.23 -27.79 10.24
CA GLN A 42 -5.25 -28.09 11.29
C GLN A 42 -4.07 -27.11 11.27
N GLU A 43 -3.78 -26.55 10.09
CA GLU A 43 -2.70 -25.59 9.88
C GLU A 43 -3.05 -24.60 8.78
N ASN A 44 -2.38 -23.45 8.78
CA ASN A 44 -2.62 -22.42 7.78
C ASN A 44 -1.86 -22.76 6.48
N PRO A 45 -2.56 -23.05 5.37
CA PRO A 45 -1.95 -23.49 4.11
C PRO A 45 -1.20 -22.37 3.38
N THR A 46 -1.34 -21.12 3.84
CA THR A 46 -0.68 -19.95 3.25
C THR A 46 0.57 -19.52 4.00
N LYS A 47 0.88 -20.14 5.15
CA LYS A 47 1.97 -19.73 6.05
C LYS A 47 3.34 -19.71 5.39
N GLU A 48 3.62 -20.62 4.47
CA GLU A 48 4.92 -20.73 3.78
C GLU A 48 4.96 -20.05 2.41
N ILE A 49 3.86 -19.43 1.97
CA ILE A 49 3.81 -18.81 0.65
C ILE A 49 4.58 -17.48 0.70
N ARG A 50 5.68 -17.42 -0.06
CA ARG A 50 6.51 -16.22 -0.16
C ARG A 50 5.78 -15.11 -0.91
N GLN A 51 5.83 -13.91 -0.37
CA GLN A 51 5.30 -12.71 -1.01
C GLN A 51 6.17 -12.29 -2.21
N PHE A 52 5.55 -11.61 -3.17
CA PHE A 52 6.27 -11.00 -4.29
C PHE A 52 7.06 -9.78 -3.83
N GLN A 53 8.22 -9.55 -4.43
CA GLN A 53 8.98 -8.33 -4.18
C GLN A 53 8.22 -7.09 -4.67
N GLU A 54 8.04 -6.12 -3.79
CA GLU A 54 7.40 -4.84 -4.09
C GLU A 54 8.44 -3.76 -4.39
N ASN A 55 8.53 -3.37 -5.66
CA ASN A 55 9.36 -2.24 -6.11
C ASN A 55 8.48 -1.01 -6.43
N ASN A 56 7.51 -0.73 -5.56
CA ASN A 56 6.50 0.33 -5.73
C ASN A 56 6.79 1.60 -4.90
N LYS A 57 7.78 1.56 -3.99
CA LYS A 57 8.18 2.74 -3.23
C LYS A 57 8.69 3.82 -4.18
N ARG A 58 8.03 4.97 -4.15
CA ARG A 58 8.45 6.17 -4.87
C ARG A 58 8.80 7.24 -3.85
N GLU A 59 10.09 7.35 -3.56
CA GLU A 59 10.62 8.45 -2.76
C GLU A 59 11.17 9.51 -3.70
N ARG A 60 10.39 10.57 -3.89
CA ARG A 60 10.76 11.71 -4.72
C ARG A 60 10.36 12.99 -4.02
N PHE A 61 11.36 13.84 -3.79
CA PHE A 61 11.14 15.20 -3.30
C PHE A 61 10.89 16.17 -4.45
N LEU A 62 10.24 17.29 -4.14
CA LEU A 62 10.09 18.38 -5.10
C LEU A 62 11.46 18.98 -5.41
N THR A 63 11.72 19.25 -6.68
CA THR A 63 12.84 20.11 -7.08
C THR A 63 12.56 21.56 -6.67
N PRO A 64 13.57 22.43 -6.56
CA PRO A 64 13.35 23.85 -6.24
C PRO A 64 12.40 24.56 -7.22
N VAL A 65 12.42 24.18 -8.50
CA VAL A 65 11.54 24.74 -9.53
C VAL A 65 10.09 24.28 -9.33
N GLU A 66 9.88 23.02 -8.94
CA GLU A 66 8.54 22.51 -8.62
C GLU A 66 7.99 23.08 -7.33
N ALA A 67 8.82 23.26 -6.31
CA ALA A 67 8.43 23.90 -5.07
C ALA A 67 7.94 25.34 -5.34
N LYS A 68 8.68 26.12 -6.14
CA LYS A 68 8.25 27.48 -6.54
C LYS A 68 6.90 27.48 -7.27
N ARG A 69 6.70 26.55 -8.21
CA ARG A 69 5.42 26.41 -8.93
C ARG A 69 4.27 26.03 -7.98
N LEU A 70 4.54 25.18 -7.00
CA LEU A 70 3.58 24.81 -5.97
C LEU A 70 3.18 26.02 -5.12
N PHE A 71 4.14 26.82 -4.64
CA PHE A 71 3.85 28.02 -3.84
C PHE A 71 3.02 29.05 -4.62
N LEU A 72 3.35 29.29 -5.89
CA LEU A 72 2.55 30.21 -6.73
C LEU A 72 1.11 29.71 -6.93
N ALA A 73 0.91 28.40 -7.12
CA ALA A 73 -0.42 27.81 -7.24
C ALA A 73 -1.22 27.90 -5.93
N ILE A 74 -0.54 27.86 -4.78
CA ILE A 74 -1.16 28.04 -3.47
C ILE A 74 -1.60 29.49 -3.28
N GLU A 75 -0.75 30.46 -3.61
CA GLU A 75 -1.04 31.90 -3.47
C GLU A 75 -2.21 32.35 -4.36
N THR A 76 -2.37 31.74 -5.53
CA THR A 76 -3.45 32.05 -6.48
C THR A 76 -4.75 31.31 -6.18
N SER A 77 -4.74 30.38 -5.22
CA SER A 77 -5.92 29.60 -4.88
C SER A 77 -6.90 30.37 -4.00
N PRO A 78 -8.21 30.34 -4.29
CA PRO A 78 -9.22 30.94 -3.41
C PRO A 78 -9.42 30.15 -2.11
N ASN A 79 -8.87 28.92 -2.00
CA ASN A 79 -9.01 28.09 -0.81
C ASN A 79 -7.97 28.48 0.25
N THR A 80 -8.44 29.19 1.29
CA THR A 80 -7.62 29.68 2.41
C THR A 80 -6.96 28.57 3.23
N LEU A 81 -7.49 27.34 3.19
CA LEU A 81 -6.91 26.19 3.90
C LEU A 81 -5.82 25.45 3.09
N LEU A 82 -5.69 25.74 1.79
CA LEU A 82 -4.78 25.00 0.91
C LEU A 82 -3.32 25.13 1.38
N ALA A 83 -2.89 26.34 1.76
CA ALA A 83 -1.55 26.56 2.29
C ALA A 83 -1.28 25.72 3.54
N SER A 84 -2.21 25.74 4.51
CA SER A 84 -2.09 24.97 5.75
C SER A 84 -2.06 23.46 5.50
N MET A 85 -2.90 22.97 4.57
CA MET A 85 -2.95 21.56 4.18
C MET A 85 -1.62 21.12 3.54
N VAL A 86 -1.04 21.94 2.67
CA VAL A 86 0.25 21.63 2.03
C VAL A 86 1.37 21.57 3.08
N LEU A 87 1.45 22.55 3.99
CA LEU A 87 2.49 22.56 5.05
C LEU A 87 2.43 21.31 5.93
N LEU A 88 1.22 20.86 6.28
CA LEU A 88 1.00 19.63 7.04
C LEU A 88 1.43 18.39 6.26
N LEU A 89 0.98 18.26 5.02
CA LEU A 89 1.22 17.07 4.18
C LEU A 89 2.66 16.94 3.71
N THR A 90 3.36 18.05 3.50
CA THR A 90 4.77 18.03 3.06
C THR A 90 5.76 18.12 4.22
N GLY A 91 5.28 18.26 5.46
CA GLY A 91 6.13 18.52 6.63
C GLY A 91 6.96 19.79 6.51
N ALA A 92 6.58 20.71 5.62
CA ALA A 92 7.29 21.96 5.36
C ALA A 92 6.89 23.00 6.42
N GLY A 93 6.99 22.65 7.70
CA GLY A 93 6.71 23.59 8.79
C GLY A 93 7.81 24.64 8.88
N LYS A 94 7.49 25.88 8.49
CA LYS A 94 8.24 27.13 8.77
C LYS A 94 9.74 27.11 8.42
N TYR A 95 10.08 27.68 7.26
CA TYR A 95 11.24 28.58 7.17
C TYR A 95 10.78 29.99 7.53
#